data_AF-A0A075HNL5-F1
#
_entry.id   AF-A0A075HNL5-F1
#
_cell.length_a   1.000
_cell.length_b   1.000
_cell.length_c   1.000
_cell.angle_alpha   90.00
_cell.angle_beta   90.00
_cell.angle_gamma   90.00
#
_symmetry.space_group_name_H-M   'P 1'
#
loop_
_entity.id
_entity.type
_entity.pdbx_description
1 polymer ?
#
loop_
_entity_poly.entity_id
_entity_poly.type
_entity_poly.pdbx_seq_one_letter_code
_entity_poly.pdbx_strand_id
1 'polypeptide(L)'
;MAILTLSLLSYGISGAAYAAVEPLSVTTNKEFYGENNTITISGFVKNFDVSDPQKSMDVTIMIISPSGNIVTIAQVSPSSDGNYSTASLSLPIVAGGPLINAEGDYAVKAKWGAQSNQTVFKYAGSSGAPVVEEETPEPTQTQVVDEEPEVDEEPVMESSQPVCGPGTVLKNNVCVAEQQRGGGCLIATAAFGSEMAPQVQFLREIRDNTVLQTQSGSTFMTGFNQFYYSFSPTIADYERENPAFKETVKIAITPMLTSLAILNYVDIDSEEEMLGYGIGIILLNIGMYFIAPAVIIFKIKNRK
;
A
#
# COMPACT_ATOMS: atom_id res chain seq x y z
N MET A 1 -18.21 -64.03 -28.37
CA MET A 1 -19.09 -63.40 -27.37
C MET A 1 -18.47 -63.59 -26.00
N ALA A 2 -17.90 -62.52 -25.43
CA ALA A 2 -17.47 -62.48 -24.05
C ALA A 2 -17.95 -61.14 -23.49
N ILE A 3 -18.88 -61.22 -22.53
CA ILE A 3 -19.49 -60.11 -21.83
C ILE A 3 -18.55 -59.78 -20.65
N LEU A 4 -18.04 -58.56 -20.59
CA LEU A 4 -17.36 -58.03 -19.41
C LEU A 4 -18.21 -56.89 -18.83
N THR A 5 -18.97 -57.22 -17.78
CA THR A 5 -19.74 -56.27 -16.98
C THR A 5 -18.79 -55.52 -16.05
N LEU A 6 -18.67 -54.20 -16.21
CA LEU A 6 -17.93 -53.32 -15.29
C LEU A 6 -18.91 -52.61 -14.35
N SER A 7 -18.90 -53.02 -13.09
CA SER A 7 -19.69 -52.44 -12.00
C SER A 7 -19.12 -51.10 -11.56
N LEU A 8 -19.89 -50.03 -11.75
CA LEU A 8 -19.65 -48.70 -11.20
C LEU A 8 -19.91 -48.72 -9.68
N LEU A 9 -18.85 -48.68 -8.88
CA LEU A 9 -18.95 -48.31 -7.47
C LEU A 9 -18.94 -46.78 -7.36
N SER A 10 -20.13 -46.22 -7.22
CA SER A 10 -20.35 -44.85 -6.76
C SER A 10 -19.95 -44.75 -5.29
N TYR A 11 -18.73 -44.32 -5.01
CA TYR A 11 -18.37 -43.84 -3.67
C TYR A 11 -18.87 -42.40 -3.53
N GLY A 12 -20.07 -42.26 -2.95
CA GLY A 12 -20.51 -41.01 -2.35
C GLY A 12 -19.68 -40.75 -1.11
N ILE A 13 -18.71 -39.84 -1.23
CA ILE A 13 -18.00 -39.29 -0.08
C ILE A 13 -18.91 -38.23 0.52
N SER A 14 -19.74 -38.63 1.48
CA SER A 14 -20.40 -37.73 2.42
C SER A 14 -19.32 -37.21 3.38
N GLY A 15 -18.53 -36.23 2.95
CA GLY A 15 -17.66 -35.47 3.82
C GLY A 15 -18.51 -34.48 4.61
N ALA A 16 -18.54 -34.64 5.95
CA ALA A 16 -19.03 -33.59 6.83
C ALA A 16 -18.28 -32.29 6.50
N ALA A 17 -19.00 -31.26 6.07
CA ALA A 17 -18.45 -29.92 5.90
C ALA A 17 -18.12 -29.38 7.29
N TYR A 18 -16.89 -29.62 7.76
CA TYR A 18 -16.33 -28.82 8.83
C TYR A 18 -16.28 -27.38 8.32
N ALA A 19 -17.01 -26.47 8.95
CA ALA A 19 -16.85 -25.04 8.74
C ALA A 19 -15.41 -24.68 9.12
N ALA A 20 -14.51 -24.70 8.14
CA ALA A 20 -13.15 -24.25 8.31
C ALA A 20 -13.22 -22.75 8.56
N VAL A 21 -13.09 -22.34 9.83
CA VAL A 21 -12.95 -20.93 10.19
C VAL A 21 -11.76 -20.40 9.41
N GLU A 22 -12.05 -19.45 8.51
CA GLU A 22 -11.04 -18.87 7.64
C GLU A 22 -9.93 -18.24 8.47
N PRO A 23 -8.66 -18.39 8.04
CA PRO A 23 -7.51 -17.93 8.81
C PRO A 23 -7.44 -16.40 8.97
N LEU A 24 -8.19 -15.67 8.15
CA LEU A 24 -8.41 -14.23 8.26
C LEU A 24 -9.89 -13.96 8.01
N SER A 25 -10.59 -13.31 8.93
CA SER A 25 -11.95 -12.80 8.71
C SER A 25 -11.92 -11.29 8.50
N VAL A 26 -12.92 -10.75 7.79
CA VAL A 26 -13.12 -9.31 7.63
C VAL A 26 -14.60 -8.99 7.55
N THR A 27 -15.06 -8.02 8.32
CA THR A 27 -16.44 -7.52 8.33
C THR A 27 -16.45 -6.01 8.49
N THR A 28 -17.57 -5.41 8.14
CA THR A 28 -17.89 -4.00 8.39
C THR A 28 -18.96 -3.93 9.47
N ASN A 29 -19.03 -2.83 10.22
CA ASN A 29 -20.04 -2.66 11.26
C ASN A 29 -21.48 -2.53 10.71
N LYS A 30 -21.63 -2.21 9.43
CA LYS A 30 -22.90 -2.18 8.69
C LYS A 30 -22.68 -2.65 7.25
N GLU A 31 -23.75 -3.08 6.60
CA GLU A 31 -23.74 -3.39 5.16
C GLU A 31 -24.06 -2.16 4.30
N PHE A 32 -24.71 -1.14 4.89
CA PHE A 32 -25.15 0.08 4.21
C PHE A 32 -24.79 1.34 5.02
N TYR A 33 -24.30 2.37 4.34
CA TYR A 33 -23.86 3.63 4.92
C TYR A 33 -24.47 4.83 4.21
N GLY A 34 -24.97 5.78 5.00
CA GLY A 34 -25.32 7.12 4.55
C GLY A 34 -24.15 8.10 4.73
N GLU A 35 -24.36 9.35 4.31
CA GLU A 35 -23.38 10.42 4.45
C GLU A 35 -22.97 10.66 5.91
N ASN A 36 -21.70 10.97 6.13
CA ASN A 36 -21.06 11.16 7.44
C ASN A 36 -21.10 9.96 8.38
N ASN A 37 -21.51 8.77 7.93
CA ASN A 37 -21.42 7.57 8.76
C ASN A 37 -19.98 7.06 8.84
N THR A 38 -19.54 6.73 10.06
CA THR A 38 -18.25 6.08 10.28
C THR A 38 -18.31 4.61 9.89
N ILE A 39 -17.39 4.21 9.02
CA ILE A 39 -17.17 2.84 8.59
C ILE A 39 -16.07 2.23 9.48
N THR A 40 -16.45 1.24 10.28
CA THR A 40 -15.53 0.44 11.08
C THR A 40 -15.38 -0.93 10.44
N ILE A 41 -14.15 -1.29 10.13
CA ILE A 41 -13.77 -2.58 9.57
C ILE A 41 -13.05 -3.35 10.66
N SER A 42 -13.46 -4.60 10.89
CA SER A 42 -12.92 -5.45 11.94
C SER A 42 -12.80 -6.88 11.47
N GLY A 43 -12.01 -7.68 12.18
CA GLY A 43 -11.93 -9.10 11.92
C GLY A 43 -10.99 -9.80 12.89
N PHE A 44 -10.65 -11.04 12.54
CA PHE A 44 -9.84 -11.92 13.34
C PHE A 44 -8.75 -12.58 12.50
N VAL A 45 -7.56 -12.70 13.09
CA VAL A 45 -6.40 -13.37 12.53
C VAL A 45 -6.14 -14.64 13.33
N LYS A 46 -6.28 -15.79 12.67
CA LYS A 46 -6.02 -17.08 13.30
C LYS A 46 -4.52 -17.29 13.52
N ASN A 47 -4.16 -17.73 14.73
CA ASN A 47 -2.77 -17.99 15.15
C ASN A 47 -1.86 -16.75 15.08
N PHE A 48 -2.42 -15.55 15.27
CA PHE A 48 -1.59 -14.37 15.53
C PHE A 48 -0.73 -14.59 16.77
N ASP A 49 0.55 -14.25 16.68
CA ASP A 49 1.50 -14.41 17.78
C ASP A 49 2.49 -13.26 17.77
N VAL A 50 2.40 -12.40 18.79
CA VAL A 50 3.28 -11.23 18.98
C VAL A 50 4.74 -11.63 19.19
N SER A 51 5.01 -12.87 19.59
CA SER A 51 6.35 -13.39 19.88
C SER A 51 7.06 -13.94 18.64
N ASP A 52 6.31 -14.25 17.59
CA ASP A 52 6.82 -14.80 16.33
C ASP A 52 6.83 -13.69 15.27
N PRO A 53 8.02 -13.20 14.83
CA PRO A 53 8.13 -12.14 13.82
C PRO A 53 7.43 -12.45 12.49
N GLN A 54 7.16 -13.73 12.19
CA GLN A 54 6.42 -14.13 10.99
C GLN A 54 4.89 -14.10 11.18
N LYS A 55 4.42 -13.97 12.42
CA LYS A 55 2.99 -13.96 12.79
C LYS A 55 2.56 -12.69 13.54
N SER A 56 3.47 -11.78 13.83
CA SER A 56 3.19 -10.47 14.44
C SER A 56 2.98 -9.34 13.42
N MET A 57 2.62 -9.69 12.18
CA MET A 57 2.40 -8.73 11.09
C MET A 57 1.06 -8.00 11.21
N ASP A 58 1.03 -6.75 10.74
CA ASP A 58 -0.20 -5.96 10.63
C ASP A 58 -1.16 -6.51 9.57
N VAL A 59 -2.46 -6.37 9.84
CA VAL A 59 -3.50 -6.62 8.84
C VAL A 59 -3.59 -5.43 7.91
N THR A 60 -3.60 -5.73 6.62
CA THR A 60 -3.73 -4.75 5.56
C THR A 60 -5.14 -4.66 5.01
N ILE A 61 -5.82 -3.56 5.31
CA ILE A 61 -7.17 -3.27 4.82
C ILE A 61 -7.08 -2.33 3.60
N MET A 62 -7.76 -2.69 2.53
CA MET A 62 -7.91 -1.90 1.31
C MET A 62 -9.40 -1.73 1.00
N ILE A 63 -9.83 -0.49 0.79
CA ILE A 63 -11.19 -0.18 0.31
C ILE A 63 -11.09 0.20 -1.16
N ILE A 64 -11.90 -0.46 -1.98
CA ILE A 64 -11.94 -0.30 -3.43
C ILE A 64 -13.32 0.25 -3.79
N SER A 65 -13.34 1.36 -4.53
CA SER A 65 -14.56 1.99 -5.02
C SER A 65 -15.31 1.14 -6.05
N PRO A 66 -16.59 1.45 -6.32
CA PRO A 66 -17.37 0.79 -7.38
C PRO A 66 -16.69 0.87 -8.76
N SER A 67 -15.88 1.91 -8.99
CA SER A 67 -15.11 2.09 -10.22
C SER A 67 -13.84 1.22 -10.33
N GLY A 68 -13.55 0.41 -9.31
CA GLY A 68 -12.36 -0.44 -9.25
C GLY A 68 -11.09 0.25 -8.71
N ASN A 69 -11.16 1.55 -8.42
CA ASN A 69 -10.03 2.31 -7.86
C ASN A 69 -9.88 2.07 -6.35
N ILE A 70 -8.64 1.93 -5.86
CA ILE A 70 -8.35 1.88 -4.43
C ILE A 70 -8.51 3.28 -3.84
N VAL A 71 -9.37 3.43 -2.83
CA VAL A 71 -9.66 4.72 -2.19
C VAL A 71 -9.06 4.87 -0.81
N THR A 72 -8.91 3.76 -0.08
CA THR A 72 -8.37 3.76 1.29
C THR A 72 -7.49 2.55 1.53
N ILE A 73 -6.41 2.77 2.27
CA ILE A 73 -5.39 1.79 2.62
C ILE A 73 -5.07 2.01 4.10
N ALA A 74 -5.42 1.07 4.98
CA ALA A 74 -5.20 1.19 6.43
C ALA A 74 -4.54 -0.06 7.03
N GLN A 75 -3.44 0.11 7.78
CA GLN A 75 -2.77 -0.97 8.52
C GLN A 75 -3.25 -0.98 9.97
N VAL A 76 -3.61 -2.16 10.46
CA VAL A 76 -4.05 -2.35 11.84
C VAL A 76 -3.30 -3.53 12.42
N SER A 77 -2.56 -3.29 13.51
CA SER A 77 -1.94 -4.36 14.29
C SER A 77 -3.02 -5.13 15.06
N PRO A 78 -3.12 -6.46 14.90
CA PRO A 78 -4.00 -7.24 15.74
C PRO A 78 -3.61 -7.17 17.22
N SER A 79 -4.60 -7.26 18.11
CA SER A 79 -4.36 -7.49 19.54
C SER A 79 -3.82 -8.90 19.79
N SER A 80 -3.36 -9.17 21.01
CA SER A 80 -2.77 -10.47 21.39
C SER A 80 -3.70 -11.66 21.23
N ASP A 81 -5.02 -11.43 21.12
CA ASP A 81 -6.03 -12.43 20.82
C ASP A 81 -6.28 -12.62 19.31
N GLY A 82 -5.64 -11.83 18.44
CA GLY A 82 -5.79 -11.86 16.98
C GLY A 82 -6.91 -10.99 16.43
N ASN A 83 -7.67 -10.28 17.28
CA ASN A 83 -8.68 -9.34 16.82
C ASN A 83 -8.03 -8.07 16.25
N TYR A 84 -8.64 -7.47 15.23
CA TYR A 84 -8.20 -6.19 14.69
C TYR A 84 -9.41 -5.31 14.35
N SER A 85 -9.25 -3.99 14.44
CA SER A 85 -10.30 -3.02 14.13
C SER A 85 -9.73 -1.68 13.66
N THR A 86 -10.36 -1.08 12.65
CA THR A 86 -10.03 0.29 12.21
C THR A 86 -10.53 1.36 13.18
N ALA A 87 -11.30 1.00 14.22
CA ALA A 87 -11.71 1.93 15.27
C ALA A 87 -10.50 2.53 16.04
N SER A 88 -9.34 1.87 16.00
CA SER A 88 -8.11 2.35 16.64
C SER A 88 -7.30 3.31 15.77
N LEU A 89 -7.73 3.60 14.54
CA LEU A 89 -7.06 4.57 13.67
C LEU A 89 -7.31 6.00 14.15
N SER A 90 -6.28 6.85 14.09
CA SER A 90 -6.39 8.27 14.47
C SER A 90 -7.33 9.07 13.56
N LEU A 91 -7.58 8.59 12.33
CA LEU A 91 -8.53 9.19 11.39
C LEU A 91 -9.64 8.18 11.08
N PRO A 92 -10.91 8.50 11.37
CA PRO A 92 -12.03 7.62 11.06
C PRO A 92 -12.25 7.55 9.54
N ILE A 93 -12.70 6.40 9.07
CA ILE A 93 -13.13 6.21 7.70
C ILE A 93 -14.59 6.64 7.62
N VAL A 94 -14.87 7.68 6.83
CA VAL A 94 -16.20 8.31 6.79
C VAL A 94 -16.80 8.17 5.39
N ALA A 95 -18.03 7.66 5.33
CA ALA A 95 -18.84 7.63 4.12
C ALA A 95 -19.27 9.06 3.73
N GLY A 96 -19.16 9.42 2.45
CA GLY A 96 -19.34 10.79 1.97
C GLY A 96 -18.12 11.69 2.16
N GLY A 97 -17.02 11.18 2.72
CA GLY A 97 -15.74 11.90 2.81
C GLY A 97 -15.01 12.00 1.47
N PRO A 98 -13.84 12.68 1.41
CA PRO A 98 -13.09 12.91 0.17
C PRO A 98 -12.67 11.62 -0.55
N LEU A 99 -12.56 10.50 0.18
CA LEU A 99 -12.16 9.20 -0.35
C LEU A 99 -13.35 8.29 -0.72
N ILE A 100 -14.47 8.38 0.01
CA ILE A 100 -15.67 7.54 -0.19
C ILE A 100 -16.82 8.46 -0.57
N ASN A 101 -16.78 8.99 -1.78
CA ASN A 101 -17.74 10.02 -2.26
C ASN A 101 -18.64 9.55 -3.41
N ALA A 102 -18.42 8.36 -3.96
CA ALA A 102 -19.18 7.83 -5.09
C ALA A 102 -20.22 6.82 -4.60
N GLU A 103 -21.47 6.97 -5.00
CA GLU A 103 -22.51 5.98 -4.70
C GLU A 103 -22.15 4.60 -5.25
N GLY A 104 -22.40 3.54 -4.47
CA GLY A 104 -22.31 2.16 -4.92
C GLY A 104 -21.67 1.20 -3.92
N ASP A 105 -21.31 0.02 -4.43
CA ASP A 105 -20.73 -1.07 -3.65
C ASP A 105 -19.21 -0.94 -3.57
N TYR A 106 -18.70 -0.83 -2.35
CA TYR A 106 -17.28 -0.76 -2.05
C TYR A 106 -16.78 -2.13 -1.56
N ALA A 107 -15.71 -2.62 -2.17
CA ALA A 107 -15.07 -3.86 -1.72
C ALA A 107 -13.99 -3.57 -0.68
N VAL A 108 -14.06 -4.26 0.45
CA VAL A 108 -13.06 -4.23 1.52
C VAL A 108 -12.23 -5.50 1.43
N LYS A 109 -10.95 -5.40 1.11
CA LYS A 109 -10.00 -6.51 1.08
C LYS A 109 -9.08 -6.44 2.29
N ALA A 110 -9.05 -7.50 3.09
CA ALA A 110 -8.09 -7.68 4.17
C ALA A 110 -6.99 -8.66 3.73
N LYS A 111 -5.73 -8.34 4.06
CA LYS A 111 -4.58 -9.22 3.84
C LYS A 111 -3.74 -9.34 5.11
N TRP A 112 -3.27 -10.55 5.41
CA TRP A 112 -2.35 -10.82 6.50
C TRP A 112 -1.38 -11.92 6.08
N GLY A 113 -0.10 -11.57 5.90
CA GLY A 113 0.88 -12.46 5.26
C GLY A 113 0.39 -12.93 3.89
N ALA A 114 0.32 -14.25 3.69
CA ALA A 114 -0.21 -14.87 2.47
C ALA A 114 -1.76 -15.02 2.47
N GLN A 115 -2.42 -14.76 3.60
CA GLN A 115 -3.87 -14.91 3.73
C GLN A 115 -4.59 -13.66 3.25
N SER A 116 -5.73 -13.84 2.59
CA SER A 116 -6.58 -12.74 2.16
C SER A 116 -8.05 -13.10 2.28
N ASN A 117 -8.86 -12.12 2.66
CA ASN A 117 -10.32 -12.22 2.67
C ASN A 117 -10.93 -10.89 2.22
N GLN A 118 -12.22 -10.89 1.88
CA GLN A 118 -12.92 -9.70 1.44
C GLN A 118 -14.38 -9.67 1.89
N THR A 119 -14.90 -8.45 2.06
CA THR A 119 -16.32 -8.17 2.28
C THR A 119 -16.72 -6.96 1.43
N VAL A 120 -18.01 -6.63 1.40
CA VAL A 120 -18.55 -5.50 0.64
C VAL A 120 -19.48 -4.68 1.54
N PHE A 121 -19.45 -3.36 1.40
CA PHE A 121 -20.48 -2.48 1.94
C PHE A 121 -21.00 -1.53 0.86
N LYS A 122 -22.20 -0.99 1.05
CA LYS A 122 -22.83 -0.06 0.12
C LYS A 122 -22.88 1.35 0.68
N TYR A 123 -22.58 2.35 -0.16
CA TYR A 123 -22.73 3.77 0.15
C TYR A 123 -23.82 4.41 -0.72
N ALA A 124 -24.74 5.14 -0.09
CA ALA A 124 -25.94 5.70 -0.71
C ALA A 124 -25.74 6.97 -1.56
N GLY A 125 -24.56 7.61 -1.49
CA GLY A 125 -24.33 8.92 -2.12
C GLY A 125 -24.93 10.10 -1.33
N SER A 126 -24.56 11.31 -1.72
CA SER A 126 -24.93 12.57 -1.04
C SER A 126 -26.39 13.03 -1.34
N SER A 127 -27.07 12.40 -2.29
CA SER A 127 -28.43 12.80 -2.71
C SER A 127 -29.57 11.91 -2.14
N GLY A 128 -29.30 11.08 -1.13
CA GLY A 128 -30.31 10.17 -0.56
C GLY A 128 -30.56 10.42 0.92
N ALA A 129 -31.57 11.24 1.25
CA ALA A 129 -32.22 11.16 2.55
C ALA A 129 -32.89 9.78 2.72
N PRO A 130 -32.98 9.25 3.96
CA PRO A 130 -32.83 7.84 4.26
C PRO A 130 -34.11 7.01 4.10
N VAL A 131 -33.98 5.72 3.82
CA VAL A 131 -34.96 4.72 4.27
C VAL A 131 -34.42 4.08 5.54
N VAL A 132 -35.10 4.41 6.62
CA VAL A 132 -34.94 3.91 7.98
C VAL A 132 -35.32 2.44 8.04
N GLU A 133 -34.49 1.61 8.68
CA GLU A 133 -34.96 0.43 9.40
C GLU A 133 -34.53 0.63 10.86
N GLU A 134 -35.44 1.24 11.63
CA GLU A 134 -35.40 1.35 13.09
C GLU A 134 -35.88 0.01 13.66
N GLU A 135 -35.10 -0.58 14.56
CA GLU A 135 -35.68 -1.40 15.63
C GLU A 135 -35.88 -0.52 16.87
N THR A 136 -37.15 -0.24 17.15
CA THR A 136 -37.69 0.34 18.38
C THR A 136 -37.39 -0.57 19.59
N PRO A 137 -37.10 -0.01 20.78
CA PRO A 137 -38.17 0.11 21.78
C PRO A 137 -38.27 1.50 22.45
N GLU A 138 -39.48 1.69 22.99
CA GLU A 138 -40.19 2.88 23.47
C GLU A 138 -39.73 3.44 24.85
N PRO A 139 -40.37 4.46 25.47
CA PRO A 139 -39.76 5.75 25.74
C PRO A 139 -39.61 6.06 27.25
N THR A 140 -38.84 7.10 27.60
CA THR A 140 -39.09 7.86 28.84
C THR A 140 -38.72 9.33 28.60
N GLN A 141 -39.74 10.19 28.62
CA GLN A 141 -39.61 11.65 28.68
C GLN A 141 -38.92 12.05 29.99
N THR A 142 -38.18 13.17 30.02
CA THR A 142 -38.40 14.31 30.94
C THR A 142 -37.47 15.49 30.59
N GLN A 143 -38.11 16.60 30.19
CA GLN A 143 -37.83 18.04 30.42
C GLN A 143 -36.52 18.73 29.99
N VAL A 144 -36.75 19.64 29.03
CA VAL A 144 -36.23 21.00 28.80
C VAL A 144 -35.55 21.70 30.00
N VAL A 145 -34.35 22.24 29.77
CA VAL A 145 -33.90 23.56 30.27
C VAL A 145 -32.96 24.20 29.23
N ASP A 146 -33.23 25.47 28.96
CA ASP A 146 -32.60 26.42 28.02
C ASP A 146 -31.21 26.97 28.44
N GLU A 147 -30.60 27.68 27.48
CA GLU A 147 -29.55 28.73 27.56
C GLU A 147 -28.10 28.30 27.89
N GLU A 148 -27.01 28.86 27.35
CA GLU A 148 -26.62 29.70 26.19
C GLU A 148 -25.05 29.64 26.16
N PRO A 149 -24.25 30.39 25.36
CA PRO A 149 -23.05 29.86 24.71
C PRO A 149 -21.69 30.39 25.25
N GLU A 150 -20.63 30.02 24.51
CA GLU A 150 -19.25 30.54 24.47
C GLU A 150 -18.24 30.00 25.50
N VAL A 151 -17.23 29.27 25.00
CA VAL A 151 -15.82 29.59 25.26
C VAL A 151 -14.98 29.23 24.03
N ASP A 152 -14.39 30.27 23.44
CA ASP A 152 -13.28 30.27 22.50
C ASP A 152 -12.02 29.76 23.21
N GLU A 153 -11.31 28.76 22.67
CA GLU A 153 -9.92 28.48 23.06
C GLU A 153 -9.01 28.59 21.85
N GLU A 154 -8.15 29.61 21.91
CA GLU A 154 -7.06 29.91 20.97
C GLU A 154 -5.99 28.80 20.90
N PRO A 155 -5.20 28.74 19.82
CA PRO A 155 -4.24 27.66 19.59
C PRO A 155 -2.93 27.90 20.36
N VAL A 156 -2.48 26.88 21.10
CA VAL A 156 -1.15 26.87 21.71
C VAL A 156 -0.10 26.55 20.64
N MET A 157 0.80 27.52 20.42
CA MET A 157 1.99 27.40 19.59
C MET A 157 3.08 26.50 20.19
N GLU A 158 3.68 25.71 19.29
CA GLU A 158 5.12 25.44 19.13
C GLU A 158 5.88 24.63 20.21
N SER A 159 6.34 23.45 19.81
CA SER A 159 7.61 22.90 20.29
C SER A 159 8.47 22.45 19.12
N SER A 160 9.72 22.87 19.18
CA SER A 160 10.84 22.75 18.25
C SER A 160 11.29 21.31 17.96
N GLN A 161 10.43 20.50 17.37
CA GLN A 161 10.82 19.19 16.84
C GLN A 161 11.47 19.34 15.45
N PRO A 162 12.57 18.62 15.16
CA PRO A 162 13.16 18.62 13.82
C PRO A 162 12.13 18.07 12.81
N VAL A 163 11.79 18.90 11.82
CA VAL A 163 10.86 18.51 10.76
C VAL A 163 11.61 17.59 9.80
N CYS A 164 11.22 16.32 9.77
CA CYS A 164 11.74 15.38 8.78
C CYS A 164 11.27 15.76 7.38
N GLY A 165 12.16 15.59 6.39
CA GLY A 165 11.85 15.92 5.00
C GLY A 165 10.78 14.99 4.40
N PRO A 166 10.18 15.37 3.25
CA PRO A 166 9.18 14.54 2.57
C PRO A 166 9.66 13.10 2.36
N GLY A 167 8.83 12.11 2.73
CA GLY A 167 9.15 10.68 2.63
C GLY A 167 9.86 10.08 3.86
N THR A 168 10.07 10.87 4.93
CA THR A 168 10.66 10.41 6.20
C THR A 168 9.81 10.86 7.39
N VAL A 169 9.71 9.98 8.40
CA VAL A 169 9.01 10.25 9.66
C VAL A 169 10.01 10.30 10.81
N LEU A 170 9.75 11.17 11.79
CA LEU A 170 10.58 11.27 12.98
C LEU A 170 10.31 10.08 13.90
N LYS A 171 11.29 9.19 14.08
CA LYS A 171 11.26 8.13 15.11
C LYS A 171 12.51 8.22 15.98
N ASN A 172 12.34 8.30 17.30
CA ASN A 172 13.45 8.39 18.28
C ASN A 172 14.45 9.53 17.97
N ASN A 173 13.96 10.72 17.62
CA ASN A 173 14.78 11.87 17.20
C ASN A 173 15.66 11.63 15.95
N VAL A 174 15.37 10.59 15.16
CA VAL A 174 16.05 10.30 13.89
C VAL A 174 14.99 10.22 12.78
N CYS A 175 15.26 10.85 11.63
CA CYS A 175 14.39 10.72 10.47
C CYS A 175 14.59 9.33 9.85
N VAL A 176 13.53 8.54 9.82
CA VAL A 176 13.51 7.21 9.20
C VAL A 176 12.56 7.23 8.02
N ALA A 177 12.81 6.40 7.00
CA ALA A 177 11.91 6.27 5.87
C ALA A 177 10.47 5.96 6.34
N GLU A 178 9.49 6.72 5.84
CA GLU A 178 8.09 6.41 6.08
C GLU A 178 7.75 5.10 5.36
N GLN A 179 7.41 4.06 6.12
CA GLN A 179 6.94 2.79 5.57
C GLN A 179 5.48 2.93 5.13
N GLN A 180 5.21 3.80 4.16
CA GLN A 180 4.00 3.70 3.35
C GLN A 180 4.08 2.38 2.56
N ARG A 181 2.96 1.66 2.44
CA ARG A 181 2.86 0.39 1.71
C ARG A 181 3.43 0.52 0.30
N GLY A 182 4.61 -0.08 0.10
CA GLY A 182 5.39 0.07 -1.13
C GLY A 182 6.37 1.23 -0.99
N GLY A 183 7.53 0.97 -0.37
CA GLY A 183 8.48 2.00 0.03
C GLY A 183 8.76 3.05 -1.07
N GLY A 184 9.07 4.27 -0.61
CA GLY A 184 9.25 5.43 -1.47
C GLY A 184 10.56 5.42 -2.25
N CYS A 185 10.56 6.06 -3.42
CA CYS A 185 11.78 6.34 -4.19
C CYS A 185 12.57 7.50 -3.57
N LEU A 186 12.96 7.42 -2.29
CA LEU A 186 13.59 8.50 -1.49
C LEU A 186 14.65 9.34 -2.23
N ILE A 187 15.61 8.68 -2.89
CA ILE A 187 16.69 9.37 -3.63
C ILE A 187 16.10 10.13 -4.82
N ALA A 188 15.21 9.50 -5.60
CA ALA A 188 14.56 10.17 -6.72
C ALA A 188 13.65 11.31 -6.23
N THR A 189 12.90 11.12 -5.14
CA THR A 189 12.08 12.16 -4.52
C THR A 189 12.94 13.36 -4.09
N ALA A 190 14.10 13.13 -3.48
CA ALA A 190 15.02 14.20 -3.10
C ALA A 190 15.62 14.92 -4.32
N ALA A 191 16.04 14.16 -5.35
CA ALA A 191 16.59 14.67 -6.60
C ALA A 191 15.58 15.51 -7.40
N PHE A 192 14.34 15.04 -7.54
CA PHE A 192 13.29 15.67 -8.35
C PHE A 192 12.35 16.59 -7.55
N GLY A 193 12.45 16.58 -6.22
CA GLY A 193 11.80 17.53 -5.31
C GLY A 193 10.36 17.19 -4.91
N SER A 194 9.77 16.12 -5.44
CA SER A 194 8.42 15.69 -5.06
C SER A 194 8.20 14.21 -5.36
N GLU A 195 7.43 13.53 -4.50
CA GLU A 195 6.94 12.17 -4.80
C GLU A 195 5.95 12.15 -5.97
N MET A 196 5.33 13.31 -6.26
CA MET A 196 4.43 13.51 -7.39
C MET A 196 5.17 13.99 -8.65
N ALA A 197 6.50 14.08 -8.62
CA ALA A 197 7.26 14.43 -9.81
C ALA A 197 7.07 13.36 -10.90
N PRO A 198 6.93 13.73 -12.19
CA PRO A 198 6.69 12.78 -13.27
C PRO A 198 7.72 11.65 -13.34
N GLN A 199 8.99 11.94 -13.04
CA GLN A 199 10.06 10.96 -13.03
C GLN A 199 9.90 9.92 -11.90
N VAL A 200 9.40 10.36 -10.74
CA VAL A 200 9.17 9.49 -9.59
C VAL A 200 7.92 8.64 -9.80
N GLN A 201 6.86 9.23 -10.36
CA GLN A 201 5.65 8.49 -10.74
C GLN A 201 5.94 7.46 -11.82
N PHE A 202 6.73 7.80 -12.83
CA PHE A 202 7.19 6.86 -13.85
C PHE A 202 7.89 5.63 -13.23
N LEU A 203 8.78 5.82 -12.26
CA LEU A 203 9.42 4.69 -11.56
C LEU A 203 8.42 3.83 -10.79
N ARG A 204 7.40 4.44 -10.18
CA ARG A 204 6.33 3.73 -9.46
C ARG A 204 5.47 2.93 -10.40
N GLU A 205 5.08 3.51 -11.53
CA GLU A 205 4.27 2.83 -12.56
C GLU A 205 5.02 1.61 -13.13
N ILE A 206 6.29 1.76 -13.50
CA ILE A 206 7.10 0.62 -13.97
C ILE A 206 7.22 -0.45 -12.88
N ARG A 207 7.48 -0.06 -11.64
CA ARG A 207 7.57 -0.99 -10.52
C ARG A 207 6.25 -1.75 -10.33
N ASP A 208 5.14 -1.02 -10.22
CA ASP A 208 3.85 -1.56 -9.79
C ASP A 208 3.14 -2.32 -10.92
N ASN A 209 3.21 -1.80 -12.15
CA ASN A 209 2.47 -2.34 -13.30
C ASN A 209 3.31 -3.29 -14.17
N THR A 210 4.64 -3.26 -14.08
CA THR A 210 5.50 -4.12 -14.91
C THR A 210 6.28 -5.09 -14.03
N VAL A 211 7.14 -4.60 -13.14
CA VAL A 211 8.07 -5.45 -12.40
C VAL A 211 7.36 -6.35 -11.38
N LEU A 212 6.46 -5.79 -10.56
CA LEU A 212 5.76 -6.53 -9.51
C LEU A 212 4.67 -7.49 -10.03
N GLN A 213 4.32 -7.41 -11.32
CA GLN A 213 3.37 -8.35 -11.94
C GLN A 213 3.99 -9.73 -12.22
N THR A 214 5.31 -9.88 -12.04
CA THR A 214 6.03 -11.13 -12.30
C THR A 214 6.69 -11.68 -11.03
N GLN A 215 6.84 -13.01 -10.95
CA GLN A 215 7.49 -13.64 -9.81
C GLN A 215 8.97 -13.27 -9.71
N SER A 216 9.65 -13.21 -10.87
CA SER A 216 11.05 -12.81 -10.98
C SER A 216 11.27 -11.37 -10.56
N GLY A 217 10.43 -10.44 -11.02
CA GLY A 217 10.49 -9.02 -10.66
C GLY A 217 10.16 -8.77 -9.18
N SER A 218 9.16 -9.45 -8.61
CA SER A 218 8.83 -9.35 -7.19
C SER A 218 9.98 -9.82 -6.27
N THR A 219 10.63 -10.94 -6.64
CA THR A 219 11.80 -11.47 -5.93
C THR A 219 12.98 -10.49 -6.01
N PHE A 220 13.25 -9.97 -7.20
CA PHE A 220 14.28 -8.93 -7.40
C PHE A 220 13.99 -7.70 -6.54
N MET A 221 12.76 -7.18 -6.58
CA MET A 221 12.36 -5.99 -5.82
C MET A 221 12.47 -6.18 -4.31
N THR A 222 12.23 -7.40 -3.80
CA THR A 222 12.42 -7.71 -2.39
C THR A 222 13.88 -7.51 -1.98
N GLY A 223 14.82 -8.11 -2.71
CA GLY A 223 16.26 -7.97 -2.45
C GLY A 223 16.76 -6.54 -2.69
N PHE A 224 16.32 -5.92 -3.78
CA PHE A 224 16.63 -4.53 -4.10
C PHE A 224 16.17 -3.59 -3.00
N ASN A 225 14.93 -3.70 -2.52
CA ASN A 225 14.39 -2.84 -1.47
C ASN A 225 15.18 -2.97 -0.18
N GLN A 226 15.54 -4.18 0.24
CA GLN A 226 16.34 -4.40 1.44
C GLN A 226 17.68 -3.64 1.36
N PHE A 227 18.36 -3.73 0.21
CA PHE A 227 19.61 -3.02 0.00
C PHE A 227 19.38 -1.50 -0.12
N TYR A 228 18.45 -1.07 -0.96
CA TYR A 228 18.13 0.32 -1.25
C TYR A 228 17.73 1.12 0.00
N TYR A 229 16.86 0.59 0.85
CA TYR A 229 16.44 1.27 2.08
C TYR A 229 17.51 1.29 3.17
N SER A 230 18.58 0.48 3.05
CA SER A 230 19.68 0.51 4.01
C SER A 230 20.56 1.77 3.92
N PHE A 231 20.55 2.48 2.78
CA PHE A 231 21.37 3.68 2.56
C PHE A 231 20.59 4.88 2.01
N SER A 232 19.45 4.67 1.35
CA SER A 232 18.70 5.75 0.69
C SER A 232 18.24 6.89 1.60
N PRO A 233 17.88 6.69 2.90
CA PRO A 233 17.51 7.82 3.76
C PRO A 233 18.66 8.81 3.92
N THR A 234 19.86 8.32 4.23
CA THR A 234 21.07 9.15 4.41
C THR A 234 21.43 9.91 3.15
N ILE A 235 21.31 9.28 1.98
CA ILE A 235 21.57 9.96 0.70
C ILE A 235 20.53 11.05 0.44
N ALA A 236 19.25 10.75 0.66
CA ALA A 236 18.16 11.71 0.47
C ALA A 236 18.24 12.90 1.44
N ASP A 237 18.68 12.68 2.69
CA ASP A 237 18.99 13.75 3.64
C ASP A 237 20.13 14.63 3.09
N TYR A 238 21.21 14.01 2.62
CA TYR A 238 22.37 14.73 2.09
C TYR A 238 22.05 15.54 0.82
N GLU A 239 21.17 15.03 -0.06
CA GLU A 239 20.64 15.77 -1.22
C GLU A 239 19.87 17.04 -0.81
N ARG A 240 19.11 16.97 0.29
CA ARG A 240 18.36 18.13 0.80
C ARG A 240 19.28 19.22 1.35
N GLU A 241 20.39 18.83 1.97
CA GLU A 241 21.38 19.76 2.52
C GLU A 241 22.30 20.37 1.45
N ASN A 242 22.54 19.66 0.34
CA ASN A 242 23.53 20.04 -0.68
C ASN A 242 22.93 20.14 -2.09
N PRO A 243 22.55 21.35 -2.56
CA PRO A 243 21.98 21.55 -3.90
C PRO A 243 22.88 21.05 -5.06
N ALA A 244 24.20 21.18 -4.92
CA ALA A 244 25.14 20.67 -5.93
C ALA A 244 25.18 19.13 -5.97
N PHE A 245 25.06 18.48 -4.81
CA PHE A 245 24.99 17.02 -4.74
C PHE A 245 23.67 16.53 -5.33
N LYS A 246 22.55 17.18 -5.00
CA LYS A 246 21.24 16.92 -5.62
C LYS A 246 21.29 16.94 -7.15
N GLU A 247 21.87 17.98 -7.75
CA GLU A 247 21.99 18.05 -9.22
C GLU A 247 22.91 16.96 -9.77
N THR A 248 23.96 16.58 -9.04
CA THR A 248 24.83 15.45 -9.42
C THR A 248 24.04 14.14 -9.40
N VAL A 249 23.25 13.88 -8.36
CA VAL A 249 22.40 12.69 -8.24
C VAL A 249 21.34 12.68 -9.34
N LYS A 250 20.72 13.82 -9.63
CA LYS A 250 19.75 13.96 -10.73
C LYS A 250 20.36 13.64 -12.09
N ILE A 251 21.54 14.17 -12.40
CA ILE A 251 22.29 13.84 -13.62
C ILE A 251 22.65 12.36 -13.63
N ALA A 252 23.07 11.81 -12.49
CA ALA A 252 23.42 10.41 -12.37
C ALA A 252 22.21 9.49 -12.58
N ILE A 253 21.01 9.79 -12.09
CA ILE A 253 19.84 8.89 -12.19
C ILE A 253 19.10 9.02 -13.53
N THR A 254 19.20 10.16 -14.21
CA THR A 254 18.48 10.43 -15.47
C THR A 254 18.69 9.35 -16.55
N PRO A 255 19.91 8.84 -16.81
CA PRO A 255 20.11 7.80 -17.81
C PRO A 255 19.49 6.45 -17.43
N MET A 256 19.39 6.15 -16.14
CA MET A 256 18.66 4.96 -15.68
C MET A 256 17.16 5.10 -15.98
N LEU A 257 16.56 6.27 -15.72
CA LEU A 257 15.16 6.54 -16.03
C LEU A 257 14.85 6.33 -17.52
N THR A 258 15.72 6.80 -18.41
CA THR A 258 15.53 6.60 -19.86
C THR A 258 15.68 5.16 -20.28
N SER A 259 16.60 4.39 -19.67
CA SER A 259 16.74 2.96 -19.95
C SER A 259 15.51 2.15 -19.51
N LEU A 260 14.91 2.51 -18.36
CA LEU A 260 13.70 1.88 -17.84
C LEU A 260 12.47 2.18 -18.70
N ALA A 261 12.44 3.33 -19.39
CA ALA A 261 11.33 3.68 -20.28
C ALA A 261 11.15 2.68 -21.42
N ILE A 262 12.19 1.91 -21.76
CA ILE A 262 12.10 0.84 -22.76
C ILE A 262 11.09 -0.23 -22.34
N LEU A 263 10.94 -0.50 -21.03
CA LEU A 263 10.00 -1.50 -20.51
C LEU A 263 8.53 -1.16 -20.79
N ASN A 264 8.19 0.11 -21.02
CA ASN A 264 6.83 0.51 -21.40
C ASN A 264 6.51 0.30 -22.88
N TYR A 265 7.53 0.05 -23.72
CA TYR A 265 7.35 -0.14 -25.17
C TYR A 265 7.46 -1.60 -25.60
N VAL A 266 7.78 -2.50 -24.66
CA VAL A 266 7.86 -3.94 -24.92
C VAL A 266 6.74 -4.63 -24.17
N ASP A 267 5.94 -5.42 -24.89
CA ASP A 267 4.96 -6.30 -24.26
C ASP A 267 5.72 -7.46 -23.60
N ILE A 268 5.61 -7.57 -22.28
CA ILE A 268 6.25 -8.63 -21.49
C ILE A 268 5.17 -9.64 -21.12
N ASP A 269 5.04 -10.68 -21.94
CA ASP A 269 3.97 -11.68 -21.81
C ASP A 269 4.44 -12.91 -21.00
N SER A 270 5.74 -12.99 -20.67
CA SER A 270 6.34 -14.13 -19.99
C SER A 270 7.40 -13.77 -18.94
N GLU A 271 7.65 -14.69 -18.00
CA GLU A 271 8.69 -14.53 -16.98
C GLU A 271 10.10 -14.49 -17.57
N GLU A 272 10.35 -15.25 -18.65
CA GLU A 272 11.64 -15.30 -19.34
C GLU A 272 11.97 -13.96 -20.01
N GLU A 273 10.98 -13.31 -20.62
CA GLU A 273 11.13 -11.97 -21.20
C GLU A 273 11.40 -10.92 -20.12
N MET A 274 10.67 -10.95 -19.00
CA MET A 274 10.94 -10.03 -17.88
C MET A 274 12.38 -10.18 -17.36
N LEU A 275 12.84 -11.41 -17.18
CA LEU A 275 14.21 -11.69 -16.77
C LEU A 275 15.22 -11.20 -17.81
N GLY A 276 14.97 -11.47 -19.10
CA GLY A 276 15.84 -11.05 -20.20
C GLY A 276 15.96 -9.54 -20.30
N TYR A 277 14.85 -8.82 -20.34
CA TYR A 277 14.82 -7.36 -20.37
C TYR A 277 15.39 -6.74 -19.09
N GLY A 278 15.07 -7.30 -17.92
CA GLY A 278 15.63 -6.86 -16.64
C GLY A 278 17.15 -6.97 -16.59
N ILE A 279 17.71 -8.12 -16.97
CA ILE A 279 19.16 -8.32 -17.07
C ILE A 279 19.76 -7.37 -18.11
N GLY A 280 19.11 -7.21 -19.27
CA GLY A 280 19.55 -6.31 -20.33
C GLY A 280 19.67 -4.85 -19.86
N ILE A 281 18.68 -4.35 -19.12
CA ILE A 281 18.68 -2.99 -18.57
C ILE A 281 19.76 -2.83 -17.50
N ILE A 282 19.95 -3.82 -16.63
CA ILE A 282 21.03 -3.78 -15.63
C ILE A 282 22.39 -3.69 -16.33
N LEU A 283 22.64 -4.53 -17.33
CA LEU A 283 23.89 -4.52 -18.10
C LEU A 283 24.09 -3.20 -18.85
N LEU A 284 23.01 -2.65 -19.43
CA LEU A 284 23.03 -1.36 -20.11
C LEU A 284 23.43 -0.23 -19.15
N ASN A 285 22.84 -0.19 -17.95
CA ASN A 285 23.19 0.79 -16.92
C ASN A 285 24.63 0.63 -16.47
N ILE A 286 25.09 -0.60 -16.18
CA ILE A 286 26.50 -0.86 -15.82
C ILE A 286 27.45 -0.36 -16.92
N GLY A 287 27.14 -0.67 -18.19
CA GLY A 287 27.92 -0.19 -19.33
C GLY A 287 27.98 1.34 -19.39
N MET A 288 26.86 2.01 -19.13
CA MET A 288 26.75 3.46 -19.17
C MET A 288 27.47 4.15 -17.99
N TYR A 289 27.36 3.61 -16.77
CA TYR A 289 27.96 4.23 -15.58
C TYR A 289 29.45 3.94 -15.40
N PHE A 290 29.93 2.78 -15.87
CA PHE A 290 31.30 2.35 -15.60
C PHE A 290 32.14 2.28 -16.88
N ILE A 291 31.63 1.64 -17.94
CA ILE A 291 32.42 1.39 -19.15
C ILE A 291 32.59 2.67 -19.97
N ALA A 292 31.51 3.42 -20.24
CA ALA A 292 31.58 4.63 -21.05
C ALA A 292 32.52 5.69 -20.43
N PRO A 293 32.44 6.04 -19.13
CA PRO A 293 33.40 6.93 -18.49
C PRO A 293 34.84 6.39 -18.53
N ALA A 294 35.05 5.10 -18.28
CA ALA A 294 36.39 4.50 -18.33
C ALA A 294 37.03 4.61 -19.72
N VAL A 295 36.27 4.34 -20.79
CA VAL A 295 36.75 4.48 -22.18
C VAL A 295 37.05 5.95 -22.51
N ILE A 296 36.21 6.89 -22.07
CA ILE A 296 36.45 8.33 -22.25
C ILE A 296 37.76 8.74 -21.56
N ILE A 297 37.94 8.36 -20.29
CA ILE A 297 39.15 8.65 -19.51
C ILE A 297 40.39 8.05 -20.19
N PHE A 298 40.33 6.79 -20.61
CA PHE A 298 41.42 6.12 -21.32
C PHE A 298 41.77 6.82 -22.63
N LYS A 299 40.78 7.22 -23.42
CA LYS A 299 40.96 7.94 -24.69
C LYS A 299 41.53 9.34 -24.49
N ILE A 300 41.15 10.04 -23.42
CA ILE A 300 41.74 11.34 -23.07
C ILE A 300 43.19 11.16 -22.63
N LYS A 301 43.47 10.15 -21.79
CA LYS A 301 44.82 9.83 -21.31
C LYS A 301 45.77 9.46 -22.44
N ASN A 302 45.31 8.66 -23.41
CA ASN A 302 46.11 8.24 -24.57
C ASN A 302 46.18 9.29 -25.70
N ARG A 303 45.46 10.41 -25.58
CA ARG A 303 45.56 11.57 -26.48
C ARG A 303 46.57 12.61 -26.00
N LYS A 304 47.04 12.52 -24.76
CA LYS A 304 48.24 13.21 -24.27
C LYS A 304 49.46 12.31 -24.47
#